data_AF-F9F1M5-F1
#
_entry.id   AF-F9F1M5-F1
#
_cell.length_a   1.000
_cell.length_b   1.000
_cell.length_c   1.000
_cell.angle_alpha   90.00
_cell.angle_beta   90.00
_cell.angle_gamma   90.00
#
_symmetry.space_group_name_H-M   'P 1'
#
loop_
_entity.id
_entity.type
_entity.pdbx_description
1 polymer ?
#
loop_
_entity_poly.entity_id
_entity_poly.type
_entity_poly.pdbx_seq_one_letter_code
_entity_poly.pdbx_strand_id
1 'polypeptide(L)'
;MEYDGYYLGPNDACIHIRHYTGERNITDLPIFPLRFHKMKVEIERRLIERGKTYCSSYGHKSYSGTTCPSDNKESPEEIFGDMFVDFKDYYRMPPGLTPYDYRPRTTYPRSRPELGNIRPLESDPSETEERISGDTEYHLYDKEVDDKSFDDFMISHLNELEVVKLETDQVPVESLLLLPHWVPAYFFRTRRYERVDVDNIQDIDKSDEARDSSFENLVILDSHRNLLLGLVRNLVVGSKSDTGPQGVGDGSTQIDIVRGKGRGLIILLHGPPGSGKTSTAETLAAYSRRPLYPITCGDLGTNPDVVERTLVEHTERAQRWGCVLLLDEADVFLSRRDWRDTNHNALVSVFLRQLEYYSGILFLTTNRVGVIDEAFKSRIHVSLAYPNIKLQETLHIWKGILNRLEKDNQTARIRVKFDRSALLSFAKRHYKSHESTNSTWNGRQIRNAFQLAISLGHHDRDQKLRAASLTDEQGIASGEKKWTSVRLTTANFDNIATTAREFEDYLQNTRGHDSEIAKNLSLRHDDDTEDIPASSPFNKMQKDYKGQSRSYLTPRHSSHERGTSRPSPGYGSGRLRVGGQRESTMESSRQRRNQEITDEQDSNEEDEEDEADIIDDISSDED
;
A
#
# COMPACT_ATOMS: atom_id res chain seq x y z
N MET A 1 2.93 -29.26 -6.72
CA MET A 1 1.81 -28.62 -7.44
C MET A 1 1.97 -27.10 -7.30
N GLU A 2 1.64 -26.34 -8.33
CA GLU A 2 1.61 -24.87 -8.27
C GLU A 2 0.39 -24.30 -8.98
N TYR A 3 0.03 -23.06 -8.61
CA TYR A 3 -1.11 -22.33 -9.15
C TYR A 3 -0.63 -21.05 -9.83
N ASP A 4 -0.96 -20.87 -11.11
CA ASP A 4 -0.53 -19.72 -11.92
C ASP A 4 -1.51 -18.53 -11.88
N GLY A 5 -2.55 -18.61 -11.04
CA GLY A 5 -3.66 -17.66 -10.98
C GLY A 5 -4.89 -18.03 -11.81
N TYR A 6 -4.80 -19.03 -12.68
CA TYR A 6 -5.92 -19.55 -13.47
C TYR A 6 -6.08 -21.05 -13.30
N TYR A 7 -4.97 -21.76 -13.39
CA TYR A 7 -4.88 -23.20 -13.36
C TYR A 7 -3.91 -23.69 -12.29
N LEU A 8 -4.26 -24.83 -11.72
CA LEU A 8 -3.45 -25.62 -10.80
C LEU A 8 -2.89 -26.80 -11.59
N GLY A 9 -1.60 -27.04 -11.47
CA GLY A 9 -0.96 -28.18 -12.14
C GLY A 9 0.34 -28.61 -11.46
N PRO A 10 0.93 -29.71 -11.93
CA PRO A 10 2.26 -30.10 -11.49
C PRO A 10 3.29 -29.07 -11.96
N ASN A 11 4.27 -28.79 -11.10
CA ASN A 11 5.46 -28.03 -11.42
C ASN A 11 6.67 -28.93 -11.21
N ASP A 12 7.64 -28.85 -12.11
CA ASP A 12 8.82 -29.71 -12.11
C ASP A 12 9.81 -29.30 -11.00
N ALA A 13 10.29 -30.29 -10.24
CA ALA A 13 11.23 -30.06 -9.15
C ALA A 13 12.11 -31.31 -8.93
N CYS A 14 13.43 -31.14 -9.07
CA CYS A 14 14.39 -32.21 -8.87
C CYS A 14 15.13 -32.06 -7.53
N ILE A 15 15.20 -33.13 -6.74
CA ILE A 15 15.96 -33.20 -5.49
C ILE A 15 16.98 -34.33 -5.61
N HIS A 16 18.26 -33.97 -5.63
CA HIS A 16 19.34 -34.95 -5.77
C HIS A 16 19.63 -35.68 -4.45
N ILE A 17 19.54 -37.01 -4.48
CA ILE A 17 20.09 -37.89 -3.45
C ILE A 17 21.52 -38.24 -3.87
N ARG A 18 22.51 -37.66 -3.20
CA ARG A 18 23.92 -37.94 -3.51
C ARG A 18 24.27 -39.39 -3.20
N HIS A 19 25.15 -39.97 -4.01
CA HIS A 19 25.76 -41.27 -3.76
C HIS A 19 26.27 -41.38 -2.31
N TYR A 20 25.98 -42.52 -1.67
CA TYR A 20 26.47 -42.88 -0.35
C TYR A 20 26.85 -44.38 -0.34
N THR A 21 27.78 -44.75 0.52
CA THR A 21 28.24 -46.14 0.65
C THR A 21 27.55 -46.86 1.79
N GLY A 22 27.24 -48.14 1.60
CA GLY A 22 26.59 -48.99 2.60
C GLY A 22 25.10 -48.72 2.75
N GLU A 23 24.53 -49.11 3.89
CA GLU A 23 23.12 -48.93 4.21
C GLU A 23 22.90 -47.61 4.96
N ARG A 24 21.82 -46.91 4.61
CA ARG A 24 21.39 -45.68 5.30
C ARG A 24 19.93 -45.80 5.69
N ASN A 25 19.57 -45.24 6.85
CA ASN A 25 18.17 -45.19 7.24
C ASN A 25 17.42 -44.30 6.25
N ILE A 26 16.26 -44.77 5.76
CA ILE A 26 15.44 -44.05 4.79
C ILE A 26 15.02 -42.65 5.29
N THR A 27 14.89 -42.49 6.61
CA THR A 27 14.55 -41.19 7.23
C THR A 27 15.71 -40.19 7.21
N ASP A 28 16.93 -40.65 6.96
CA ASP A 28 18.12 -39.81 6.92
C ASP A 28 18.39 -39.25 5.51
N LEU A 29 17.59 -39.64 4.52
CA LEU A 29 17.65 -39.12 3.15
C LEU A 29 17.04 -37.71 3.09
N PRO A 30 17.53 -36.83 2.19
CA PRO A 30 17.02 -35.47 2.05
C PRO A 30 15.54 -35.42 1.63
N ILE A 31 15.08 -36.45 0.93
CA ILE A 31 13.68 -36.69 0.58
C ILE A 31 13.40 -38.19 0.73
N PHE A 32 12.23 -38.53 1.27
CA PHE A 32 11.79 -39.92 1.37
C PHE A 32 10.26 -40.04 1.33
N PRO A 33 9.72 -41.20 0.93
CA PRO A 33 8.27 -41.39 0.85
C PRO A 33 7.58 -41.24 2.21
N LEU A 34 6.49 -40.47 2.24
CA LEU A 34 5.72 -40.17 3.47
C LEU A 34 5.26 -41.43 4.23
N ARG A 35 5.09 -42.56 3.54
CA ARG A 35 4.72 -43.87 4.13
C ARG A 35 5.69 -44.36 5.22
N PHE A 36 6.95 -43.90 5.21
CA PHE A 36 7.96 -44.27 6.20
C PHE A 36 8.01 -43.31 7.40
N HIS A 37 7.25 -42.20 7.38
CA HIS A 37 7.22 -41.24 8.47
C HIS A 37 6.32 -41.70 9.63
N LYS A 38 6.83 -41.66 10.88
CA LYS A 38 6.11 -42.11 12.09
C LYS A 38 4.78 -41.37 12.32
N MET A 39 4.74 -40.08 11.98
CA MET A 39 3.57 -39.20 12.12
C MET A 39 2.79 -39.00 10.80
N LYS A 40 2.80 -40.00 9.90
CA LYS A 40 2.14 -39.91 8.58
C LYS A 40 0.74 -39.29 8.65
N VAL A 41 -0.14 -39.86 9.47
CA VAL A 41 -1.56 -39.46 9.57
C VAL A 41 -1.70 -37.99 10.00
N GLU A 42 -0.86 -37.54 10.93
CA GLU A 42 -0.88 -36.16 11.42
C GLU A 42 -0.37 -35.18 10.36
N ILE A 43 0.69 -35.54 9.64
CA ILE A 43 1.23 -34.73 8.54
C ILE A 43 0.20 -34.63 7.41
N GLU A 44 -0.41 -35.74 6.99
CA GLU A 44 -1.44 -35.73 5.95
C GLU A 44 -2.60 -34.83 6.35
N ARG A 45 -3.13 -34.96 7.58
CA ARG A 45 -4.21 -34.09 8.08
C ARG A 45 -3.81 -32.62 8.02
N ARG A 46 -2.62 -32.26 8.51
CA ARG A 46 -2.13 -30.87 8.52
C ARG A 46 -1.94 -30.33 7.10
N LEU A 47 -1.37 -31.11 6.19
CA LEU A 47 -1.16 -30.70 4.80
C LEU A 47 -2.49 -30.52 4.05
N ILE A 48 -3.49 -31.39 4.30
CA ILE A 48 -4.84 -31.24 3.74
C ILE A 48 -5.50 -29.97 4.28
N GLU A 49 -5.41 -29.70 5.58
CA GLU A 49 -5.94 -28.48 6.20
C GLU A 49 -5.27 -27.24 5.59
N ARG A 50 -3.94 -27.22 5.47
CA ARG A 50 -3.20 -26.14 4.82
C ARG A 50 -3.60 -25.98 3.35
N GLY A 51 -3.75 -27.08 2.60
CA GLY A 51 -4.19 -27.04 1.21
C GLY A 51 -5.57 -26.42 1.04
N LYS A 52 -6.52 -26.74 1.94
CA LYS A 52 -7.84 -26.08 1.97
C LYS A 52 -7.73 -24.59 2.27
N THR A 53 -6.89 -24.21 3.23
CA THR A 53 -6.61 -22.79 3.52
C THR A 53 -6.01 -22.07 2.31
N TYR A 54 -5.07 -22.71 1.60
CA TYR A 54 -4.50 -22.20 0.35
C TYR A 54 -5.58 -21.93 -0.70
N CYS A 55 -6.46 -22.90 -0.97
CA CYS A 55 -7.55 -22.75 -1.94
C CYS A 55 -8.56 -21.66 -1.55
N SER A 56 -8.81 -21.48 -0.25
CA SER A 56 -9.74 -20.49 0.31
C SER A 56 -9.07 -19.15 0.67
N SER A 57 -7.77 -18.99 0.36
CA SER A 57 -6.97 -17.83 0.78
C SER A 57 -7.34 -16.54 0.06
N TYR A 58 -7.98 -16.63 -1.12
CA TYR A 58 -8.35 -15.48 -1.94
C TYR A 58 -9.15 -14.43 -1.15
N GLY A 59 -8.78 -13.16 -1.36
CA GLY A 59 -9.49 -12.01 -0.80
C GLY A 59 -8.76 -11.31 0.34
N HIS A 60 -9.52 -10.50 1.07
CA HIS A 60 -9.02 -9.66 2.17
C HIS A 60 -8.78 -10.48 3.43
N LYS A 61 -7.53 -10.52 3.89
CA LYS A 61 -7.07 -11.30 5.04
C LYS A 61 -6.13 -10.44 5.90
N SER A 62 -5.92 -10.85 7.14
CA SER A 62 -4.90 -10.29 8.03
C SER A 62 -3.75 -11.27 8.19
N TYR A 63 -2.54 -10.74 8.34
CA TYR A 63 -1.33 -11.55 8.55
C TYR A 63 -0.54 -11.06 9.74
N SER A 64 0.02 -11.99 10.49
CA SER A 64 1.03 -11.73 11.51
C SER A 64 2.01 -12.90 11.55
N GLY A 65 3.24 -12.64 11.11
CA GLY A 65 4.27 -13.67 11.07
C GLY A 65 5.47 -13.26 10.24
N THR A 66 6.38 -14.20 10.00
CA THR A 66 7.55 -14.00 9.14
C THR A 66 7.20 -14.27 7.68
N THR A 67 7.79 -13.54 6.74
CA THR A 67 7.69 -13.86 5.31
C THR A 67 8.41 -15.17 4.99
N CYS A 68 7.94 -15.86 3.95
CA CYS A 68 8.64 -17.02 3.42
C CYS A 68 9.77 -16.54 2.50
N PRO A 69 11.04 -16.87 2.79
CA PRO A 69 12.15 -16.46 1.95
C PRO A 69 11.99 -17.05 0.53
N SER A 70 12.28 -16.23 -0.48
CA SER A 70 12.41 -16.71 -1.87
C SER A 70 13.71 -17.51 -2.02
N ASP A 71 13.79 -18.37 -3.05
CA ASP A 71 14.97 -19.19 -3.35
C ASP A 71 16.26 -18.36 -3.47
N ASN A 72 16.12 -17.06 -3.75
CA ASN A 72 17.19 -16.06 -3.69
C ASN A 72 17.25 -15.32 -2.34
N LYS A 73 17.71 -16.01 -1.28
CA LYS A 73 18.38 -15.48 -0.06
C LYS A 73 17.99 -14.07 0.46
N GLU A 74 16.71 -13.77 0.60
CA GLU A 74 16.29 -12.66 1.45
C GLU A 74 16.01 -13.19 2.86
N SER A 75 16.47 -12.48 3.89
CA SER A 75 16.17 -12.83 5.27
C SER A 75 14.66 -12.69 5.51
N PRO A 76 14.01 -13.64 6.21
CA PRO A 76 12.61 -13.50 6.59
C PRO A 76 12.37 -12.17 7.30
N GLU A 77 11.35 -11.43 6.86
CA GLU A 77 10.94 -10.18 7.51
C GLU A 77 9.69 -10.44 8.35
N GLU A 78 9.64 -9.90 9.57
CA GLU A 78 8.41 -9.90 10.35
C GLU A 78 7.46 -8.84 9.80
N ILE A 79 6.31 -9.28 9.29
CA ILE A 79 5.28 -8.39 8.73
C ILE A 79 3.98 -8.61 9.47
N PHE A 80 3.30 -7.51 9.75
CA PHE A 80 1.95 -7.52 10.30
C PHE A 80 1.05 -6.54 9.54
N GLY A 81 -0.20 -6.93 9.33
CA GLY A 81 -1.24 -6.04 8.82
C GLY A 81 -2.17 -6.69 7.82
N ASP A 82 -3.04 -5.86 7.27
CA ASP A 82 -4.04 -6.27 6.28
C ASP A 82 -3.39 -6.47 4.91
N MET A 83 -3.82 -7.54 4.26
CA MET A 83 -3.33 -7.97 2.96
C MET A 83 -4.47 -8.44 2.06
N PHE A 84 -4.20 -8.50 0.78
CA PHE A 84 -5.11 -9.08 -0.20
C PHE A 84 -4.40 -10.19 -0.97
N VAL A 85 -4.99 -11.39 -0.97
CA VAL A 85 -4.47 -12.53 -1.73
C VAL A 85 -5.17 -12.56 -3.09
N ASP A 86 -4.42 -12.30 -4.15
CA ASP A 86 -4.89 -12.37 -5.54
C ASP A 86 -3.77 -12.85 -6.46
N PHE A 87 -3.76 -14.16 -6.75
CA PHE A 87 -2.80 -14.78 -7.65
C PHE A 87 -2.87 -14.20 -9.07
N LYS A 88 -4.05 -13.80 -9.55
CA LYS A 88 -4.20 -13.25 -10.90
C LYS A 88 -3.53 -11.89 -11.01
N ASP A 89 -3.68 -11.03 -10.01
CA ASP A 89 -2.98 -9.74 -9.98
C ASP A 89 -1.46 -9.91 -9.74
N TYR A 90 -1.05 -10.89 -8.94
CA TYR A 90 0.38 -11.20 -8.72
C TYR A 90 1.12 -11.54 -10.02
N TYR A 91 0.53 -12.39 -10.87
CA TYR A 91 1.08 -12.78 -12.18
C TYR A 91 0.62 -11.87 -13.34
N ARG A 92 -0.02 -10.73 -13.06
CA ARG A 92 -0.45 -9.78 -14.09
C ARG A 92 0.72 -8.91 -14.53
N MET A 93 0.89 -8.79 -15.85
CA MET A 93 1.69 -7.74 -16.47
C MET A 93 0.77 -6.55 -16.81
N PRO A 94 1.16 -5.30 -16.50
CA PRO A 94 0.41 -4.13 -16.96
C PRO A 94 0.39 -4.07 -18.50
N PRO A 95 -0.71 -3.60 -19.11
CA PRO A 95 -0.79 -3.44 -20.56
C PRO A 95 0.32 -2.51 -21.10
N GLY A 96 0.96 -2.89 -22.22
CA GLY A 96 1.95 -2.06 -22.92
C GLY A 96 3.37 -2.10 -22.35
N LEU A 97 3.65 -2.93 -21.33
CA LEU A 97 5.00 -3.13 -20.82
C LEU A 97 5.55 -4.50 -21.25
N THR A 98 6.77 -4.50 -21.79
CA THR A 98 7.52 -5.74 -21.98
C THR A 98 8.09 -6.21 -20.64
N PRO A 99 8.40 -7.52 -20.49
CA PRO A 99 9.10 -8.02 -19.29
C PRO A 99 10.41 -7.29 -18.97
N TYR A 100 11.03 -6.62 -19.95
CA TYR A 100 12.28 -5.87 -19.81
C TYR A 100 12.08 -4.43 -19.33
N ASP A 101 10.96 -3.79 -19.69
CA ASP A 101 10.64 -2.41 -19.30
C ASP A 101 10.02 -2.33 -17.91
N TYR A 102 9.45 -3.44 -17.42
CA TYR A 102 8.80 -3.49 -16.14
C TYR A 102 9.79 -3.77 -15.01
N ARG A 103 10.24 -2.71 -14.33
CA ARG A 103 10.99 -2.79 -13.07
C ARG A 103 10.09 -2.49 -11.88
N PRO A 104 9.35 -3.47 -11.36
CA PRO A 104 8.60 -3.28 -10.14
C PRO A 104 9.54 -3.01 -8.96
N ARG A 105 9.12 -2.14 -8.04
CA ARG A 105 9.78 -1.93 -6.74
C ARG A 105 9.63 -3.13 -5.77
N THR A 106 9.11 -4.26 -6.23
CA THR A 106 8.77 -5.44 -5.41
C THR A 106 9.70 -6.60 -5.77
N THR A 107 10.33 -7.20 -4.78
CA THR A 107 11.24 -8.35 -4.90
C THR A 107 10.59 -9.54 -5.64
N TYR A 108 11.36 -10.18 -6.53
CA TYR A 108 10.98 -11.04 -7.68
C TYR A 108 10.57 -12.49 -7.31
N PRO A 109 10.03 -13.35 -8.24
CA PRO A 109 9.82 -13.17 -9.68
C PRO A 109 8.34 -13.24 -10.15
N ARG A 110 8.05 -12.47 -11.21
CA ARG A 110 6.75 -12.37 -11.92
C ARG A 110 6.56 -13.44 -13.01
N SER A 111 7.43 -14.44 -13.11
CA SER A 111 7.27 -15.52 -14.06
C SER A 111 6.16 -16.45 -13.59
N ARG A 112 5.16 -16.67 -14.44
CA ARG A 112 4.19 -17.73 -14.19
C ARG A 112 4.92 -19.08 -14.18
N PRO A 113 4.52 -20.00 -13.30
CA PRO A 113 5.08 -21.34 -13.31
C PRO A 113 4.70 -22.06 -14.61
N GLU A 114 5.60 -22.91 -15.11
CA GLU A 114 5.35 -23.77 -16.25
C GLU A 114 4.61 -25.03 -15.78
N LEU A 115 3.28 -24.97 -15.80
CA LEU A 115 2.44 -26.08 -15.32
C LEU A 115 2.35 -27.20 -16.35
N GLY A 116 2.32 -28.45 -15.87
CA GLY A 116 2.08 -29.63 -16.70
C GLY A 116 3.31 -30.19 -17.42
N ASN A 117 4.44 -29.48 -17.38
CA ASN A 117 5.68 -29.90 -18.05
C ASN A 117 6.62 -30.63 -17.08
N ILE A 118 6.31 -31.87 -16.75
CA ILE A 118 7.23 -32.73 -15.98
C ILE A 118 8.31 -33.26 -16.92
N ARG A 119 9.57 -33.11 -16.55
CA ARG A 119 10.70 -33.57 -17.35
C ARG A 119 11.18 -34.94 -16.86
N PRO A 120 11.65 -35.81 -17.77
CA PRO A 120 12.36 -37.01 -17.36
C PRO A 120 13.64 -36.64 -16.61
N LEU A 121 14.07 -37.52 -15.71
CA LEU A 121 15.30 -37.32 -14.94
C LEU A 121 16.50 -37.30 -15.90
N GLU A 122 17.39 -36.32 -15.78
CA GLU A 122 18.65 -36.34 -16.52
C GLU A 122 19.54 -37.45 -15.98
N SER A 123 19.92 -38.39 -16.85
CA SER A 123 20.79 -39.52 -16.47
C SER A 123 22.14 -39.03 -15.95
N ASP A 124 22.59 -39.55 -14.81
CA ASP A 124 23.93 -39.26 -14.31
C ASP A 124 24.95 -40.12 -15.09
N PRO A 125 25.90 -39.52 -15.82
CA PRO A 125 26.92 -40.29 -16.53
C PRO A 125 27.84 -41.12 -15.61
N SER A 126 27.74 -40.96 -14.29
CA SER A 126 28.46 -41.75 -13.27
C SER A 126 27.68 -42.95 -12.73
N GLU A 127 26.40 -43.12 -13.08
CA GLU A 127 25.63 -44.33 -12.77
C GLU A 127 26.08 -45.47 -13.68
N THR A 128 26.80 -46.43 -13.10
CA THR A 128 27.50 -47.49 -13.82
C THR A 128 26.60 -48.67 -14.15
N GLU A 129 26.72 -49.16 -15.40
CA GLU A 129 26.18 -50.42 -15.92
C GLU A 129 26.15 -51.56 -14.86
N GLU A 130 24.95 -51.99 -14.48
CA GLU A 130 24.80 -53.08 -13.52
C GLU A 130 24.88 -54.44 -14.24
N ARG A 131 25.99 -55.17 -14.05
CA ARG A 131 26.16 -56.52 -14.58
C ARG A 131 25.48 -57.55 -13.68
N ILE A 132 24.32 -58.05 -14.10
CA ILE A 132 23.67 -59.18 -13.43
C ILE A 132 24.41 -60.47 -13.81
N SER A 133 24.94 -61.18 -12.81
CA SER A 133 25.69 -62.43 -13.03
C SER A 133 24.77 -63.57 -13.48
N GLY A 134 24.90 -63.97 -14.74
CA GLY A 134 24.26 -65.15 -15.35
C GLY A 134 24.85 -65.43 -16.74
N ASP A 135 24.60 -66.62 -17.31
CA ASP A 135 25.10 -67.10 -18.62
C ASP A 135 24.65 -66.24 -19.83
N THR A 136 23.96 -65.13 -19.59
CA THR A 136 23.49 -64.16 -20.58
C THR A 136 23.80 -62.76 -20.04
N GLU A 137 24.65 -62.01 -20.75
CA GLU A 137 25.06 -60.66 -20.36
C GLU A 137 23.90 -59.69 -20.65
N TYR A 138 23.20 -59.23 -19.60
CA TYR A 138 22.19 -58.18 -19.73
C TYR A 138 22.87 -56.83 -19.47
N HIS A 139 22.88 -55.96 -20.48
CA HIS A 139 23.19 -54.56 -20.31
C HIS A 139 21.88 -53.83 -19.96
N LEU A 140 21.70 -53.47 -18.70
CA LEU A 140 20.65 -52.53 -18.31
C LEU A 140 21.22 -51.13 -18.47
N TYR A 141 20.80 -50.44 -19.52
CA TYR A 141 21.06 -49.00 -19.64
C TYR A 141 20.13 -48.31 -18.64
N ASP A 142 20.70 -47.77 -17.56
CA ASP A 142 19.94 -47.11 -16.48
C ASP A 142 18.97 -46.07 -17.03
N LYS A 143 19.45 -45.30 -18.03
CA LYS A 143 18.64 -44.38 -18.82
C LYS A 143 17.40 -45.02 -19.45
N GLU A 144 17.50 -46.21 -20.06
CA GLU A 144 16.35 -46.86 -20.68
C GLU A 144 15.34 -47.34 -19.63
N VAL A 145 15.82 -47.71 -18.44
CA VAL A 145 14.98 -48.09 -17.30
C VAL A 145 14.27 -46.86 -16.75
N ASP A 146 14.97 -45.73 -16.61
CA ASP A 146 14.42 -44.46 -16.15
C ASP A 146 13.41 -43.89 -17.14
N ASP A 147 13.75 -43.85 -18.44
CA ASP A 147 12.86 -43.37 -19.51
C ASP A 147 11.57 -44.20 -19.52
N LYS A 148 11.68 -45.54 -19.46
CA LYS A 148 10.51 -46.42 -19.40
C LYS A 148 9.70 -46.24 -18.11
N SER A 149 10.37 -46.10 -16.97
CA SER A 149 9.71 -45.88 -15.67
C SER A 149 8.97 -44.55 -15.64
N PHE A 150 9.55 -43.52 -16.27
CA PHE A 150 8.94 -42.23 -16.47
C PHE A 150 7.70 -42.34 -17.38
N ASP A 151 7.81 -43.02 -18.52
CA ASP A 151 6.67 -43.23 -19.44
C ASP A 151 5.52 -43.99 -18.75
N ASP A 152 5.84 -45.10 -18.05
CA ASP A 152 4.86 -45.88 -17.30
C ASP A 152 4.19 -45.04 -16.18
N PHE A 153 4.96 -44.18 -15.51
CA PHE A 153 4.46 -43.25 -14.51
C PHE A 153 3.51 -42.21 -15.12
N MET A 154 3.93 -41.56 -16.20
CA MET A 154 3.13 -40.56 -16.90
C MET A 154 1.80 -41.15 -17.37
N ILE A 155 1.82 -42.34 -17.99
CA ILE A 155 0.61 -43.04 -18.45
C ILE A 155 -0.34 -43.37 -17.30
N SER A 156 0.20 -43.87 -16.18
CA SER A 156 -0.62 -44.29 -15.03
C SER A 156 -1.22 -43.11 -14.24
N HIS A 157 -0.62 -41.92 -14.29
CA HIS A 157 -1.03 -40.75 -13.51
C HIS A 157 -1.53 -39.57 -14.38
N LEU A 158 -1.85 -39.81 -15.65
CA LEU A 158 -2.35 -38.79 -16.60
C LEU A 158 -3.40 -37.86 -15.98
N ASN A 159 -4.44 -38.41 -15.34
CA ASN A 159 -5.53 -37.64 -14.74
C ASN A 159 -5.10 -36.80 -13.51
N GLU A 160 -4.08 -37.24 -12.76
CA GLU A 160 -3.57 -36.53 -11.58
C GLU A 160 -2.61 -35.39 -11.95
N LEU A 161 -2.02 -35.47 -13.14
CA LEU A 161 -1.07 -34.51 -13.70
C LEU A 161 -1.73 -33.48 -14.61
N GLU A 162 -3.03 -33.62 -14.90
CA GLU A 162 -3.78 -32.66 -15.70
C GLU A 162 -3.83 -31.28 -15.03
N VAL A 163 -3.75 -30.26 -15.86
CA VAL A 163 -3.85 -28.86 -15.44
C VAL A 163 -5.32 -28.52 -15.27
N VAL A 164 -5.76 -28.35 -14.02
CA VAL A 164 -7.16 -28.12 -13.65
C VAL A 164 -7.40 -26.68 -13.24
N LYS A 165 -8.63 -26.19 -13.40
CA LYS A 165 -9.01 -24.89 -12.81
C LYS A 165 -9.16 -25.04 -11.30
N LEU A 166 -8.63 -24.09 -10.54
CA LEU A 166 -8.75 -24.09 -9.09
C LEU A 166 -10.17 -23.64 -8.67
N GLU A 167 -11.08 -24.60 -8.53
CA GLU A 167 -12.36 -24.39 -7.85
C GLU A 167 -12.28 -25.00 -6.44
N THR A 168 -12.61 -24.21 -5.41
CA THR A 168 -12.33 -24.52 -4.00
C THR A 168 -12.90 -25.87 -3.53
N ASP A 169 -13.98 -26.35 -4.17
CA ASP A 169 -14.71 -27.58 -3.79
C ASP A 169 -14.36 -28.82 -4.65
N GLN A 170 -13.54 -28.69 -5.70
CA GLN A 170 -13.27 -29.77 -6.66
C GLN A 170 -11.81 -30.25 -6.70
N VAL A 171 -10.93 -29.69 -5.86
CA VAL A 171 -9.51 -30.08 -5.83
C VAL A 171 -9.35 -31.46 -5.18
N PRO A 172 -8.74 -32.46 -5.86
CA PRO A 172 -8.45 -33.77 -5.28
C PRO A 172 -7.60 -33.68 -4.01
N VAL A 173 -7.81 -34.61 -3.07
CA VAL A 173 -7.12 -34.61 -1.78
C VAL A 173 -5.62 -34.77 -1.95
N GLU A 174 -5.22 -35.56 -2.94
CA GLU A 174 -3.83 -35.82 -3.34
C GLU A 174 -3.15 -34.52 -3.78
N SER A 175 -3.85 -33.66 -4.53
CA SER A 175 -3.34 -32.35 -4.95
C SER A 175 -3.22 -31.38 -3.78
N LEU A 176 -4.14 -31.42 -2.80
CA LEU A 176 -4.09 -30.58 -1.61
C LEU A 176 -2.82 -30.82 -0.77
N LEU A 177 -2.34 -32.07 -0.69
CA LEU A 177 -1.11 -32.43 0.01
C LEU A 177 0.14 -31.78 -0.61
N LEU A 178 0.10 -31.53 -1.92
CA LEU A 178 1.23 -31.06 -2.72
C LEU A 178 1.20 -29.55 -3.00
N LEU A 179 0.21 -28.83 -2.45
CA LEU A 179 0.14 -27.37 -2.54
C LEU A 179 1.27 -26.72 -1.72
N PRO A 180 1.81 -25.59 -2.20
CA PRO A 180 2.90 -24.91 -1.50
C PRO A 180 2.42 -24.38 -0.15
N HIS A 181 3.37 -24.23 0.77
CA HIS A 181 3.09 -23.70 2.11
C HIS A 181 2.97 -22.16 2.14
N TRP A 182 3.21 -21.49 1.01
CA TRP A 182 3.20 -20.05 0.89
C TRP A 182 2.19 -19.58 -0.16
N VAL A 183 1.69 -18.35 -0.01
CA VAL A 183 0.89 -17.65 -1.02
C VAL A 183 1.45 -16.25 -1.27
N PRO A 184 1.30 -15.72 -2.50
CA PRO A 184 1.58 -14.31 -2.77
C PRO A 184 0.45 -13.45 -2.21
N ALA A 185 0.80 -12.49 -1.34
CA ALA A 185 -0.16 -11.55 -0.76
C ALA A 185 0.32 -10.12 -0.91
N TYR A 186 -0.60 -9.22 -1.30
CA TYR A 186 -0.33 -7.79 -1.39
C TYR A 186 -0.60 -7.11 -0.07
N PHE A 187 0.42 -6.51 0.54
CA PHE A 187 0.26 -5.76 1.79
C PHE A 187 -0.11 -4.31 1.52
N PHE A 188 -1.25 -3.86 2.05
CA PHE A 188 -1.75 -2.50 1.80
C PHE A 188 -0.83 -1.40 2.34
N ARG A 189 -0.14 -1.66 3.47
CA ARG A 189 0.72 -0.69 4.12
C ARG A 189 2.07 -0.50 3.41
N THR A 190 2.70 -1.59 2.99
CA THR A 190 3.99 -1.57 2.29
C THR A 190 3.82 -1.40 0.78
N ARG A 191 2.61 -1.65 0.25
CA ARG A 191 2.24 -1.57 -1.18
C ARG A 191 3.04 -2.53 -2.07
N ARG A 192 3.47 -3.67 -1.51
CA ARG A 192 4.23 -4.71 -2.22
C ARG A 192 3.63 -6.10 -1.98
N TYR A 193 3.91 -6.99 -2.94
CA TYR A 193 3.64 -8.41 -2.79
C TYR A 193 4.74 -9.08 -1.97
N GLU A 194 4.34 -9.99 -1.11
CA GLU A 194 5.23 -10.82 -0.30
C GLU A 194 4.75 -12.28 -0.34
N ARG A 195 5.68 -13.22 -0.17
CA ARG A 195 5.33 -14.62 0.10
C ARG A 195 5.05 -14.77 1.58
N VAL A 196 3.84 -15.19 1.92
CA VAL A 196 3.39 -15.37 3.30
C VAL A 196 3.04 -16.83 3.57
N ASP A 197 3.25 -17.28 4.80
CA ASP A 197 2.92 -18.63 5.21
C ASP A 197 1.40 -18.78 5.32
N VAL A 198 0.85 -19.83 4.70
CA VAL A 198 -0.59 -20.13 4.71
C VAL A 198 -1.12 -20.31 6.14
N ASP A 199 -0.31 -20.87 7.04
CA ASP A 199 -0.76 -21.20 8.40
C ASP A 199 -0.95 -19.93 9.27
N ASN A 200 -0.33 -18.81 8.90
CA ASN A 200 -0.41 -17.55 9.63
C ASN A 200 -1.46 -16.58 9.05
N ILE A 201 -2.23 -17.00 8.03
CA ILE A 201 -3.30 -16.21 7.43
C ILE A 201 -4.53 -16.24 8.32
N GLN A 202 -5.08 -15.06 8.61
CA GLN A 202 -6.28 -14.91 9.42
C GLN A 202 -7.40 -14.27 8.60
N ASP A 203 -8.61 -14.78 8.77
CA ASP A 203 -9.81 -14.14 8.25
C ASP A 203 -10.10 -12.85 9.01
N ILE A 204 -10.46 -11.81 8.27
CA ILE A 204 -10.88 -10.55 8.86
C ILE A 204 -12.32 -10.68 9.32
N ASP A 205 -12.57 -10.32 10.58
CA ASP A 205 -13.91 -10.32 11.14
C ASP A 205 -14.79 -9.30 10.39
N LYS A 206 -15.78 -9.83 9.67
CA LYS A 206 -16.79 -9.06 8.92
C LYS A 206 -18.15 -9.07 9.63
N SER A 207 -18.21 -9.49 10.90
CA SER A 207 -19.41 -9.52 11.73
C SER A 207 -20.05 -8.12 11.87
N ASP A 208 -21.34 -8.09 12.17
CA ASP A 208 -22.05 -6.82 12.37
C ASP A 208 -21.62 -6.09 13.67
N GLU A 209 -21.13 -6.83 14.65
CA GLU A 209 -20.61 -6.28 15.92
C GLU A 209 -19.30 -5.49 15.72
N ALA A 210 -18.40 -5.99 14.86
CA ALA A 210 -17.19 -5.26 14.45
C ALA A 210 -17.51 -3.97 13.66
N ARG A 211 -18.61 -3.97 12.90
CA ARG A 211 -19.07 -2.80 12.13
C ARG A 211 -19.62 -1.69 13.01
N ASP A 212 -20.45 -2.04 14.00
CA ASP A 212 -21.11 -1.05 14.83
C ASP A 212 -20.13 -0.43 15.85
N SER A 213 -19.25 -1.24 16.43
CA SER A 213 -18.22 -0.77 17.36
C SER A 213 -17.18 0.17 16.73
N SER A 214 -16.94 0.07 15.42
CA SER A 214 -16.01 0.97 14.71
C SER A 214 -16.48 2.42 14.73
N PHE A 215 -17.79 2.66 14.57
CA PHE A 215 -18.37 4.01 14.58
C PHE A 215 -18.54 4.62 15.97
N GLU A 216 -18.74 3.81 17.02
CA GLU A 216 -18.82 4.30 18.40
C GLU A 216 -17.54 5.04 18.84
N ASN A 217 -16.42 4.74 18.18
CA ASN A 217 -15.12 5.33 18.47
C ASN A 217 -14.79 6.58 17.64
N LEU A 218 -15.58 6.90 16.62
CA LEU A 218 -15.31 8.00 15.71
C LEU A 218 -16.17 9.22 16.07
N VAL A 219 -15.52 10.33 16.38
CA VAL A 219 -16.20 11.60 16.64
C VAL A 219 -16.38 12.36 15.32
N ILE A 220 -17.59 12.27 14.76
CA ILE A 220 -18.01 12.95 13.55
C ILE A 220 -19.43 13.50 13.75
N LEU A 221 -19.79 14.60 13.09
CA LEU A 221 -21.15 15.12 13.09
C LEU A 221 -22.13 14.06 12.57
N ASP A 222 -23.25 13.84 13.27
CA ASP A 222 -24.24 12.82 12.90
C ASP A 222 -24.83 13.05 11.50
N SER A 223 -24.94 14.30 11.05
CA SER A 223 -25.36 14.65 9.69
C SER A 223 -24.37 14.12 8.64
N HIS A 224 -23.07 14.35 8.83
CA HIS A 224 -22.02 13.86 7.94
C HIS A 224 -21.97 12.33 7.94
N ARG A 225 -22.12 11.71 9.12
CA ARG A 225 -22.18 10.25 9.27
C ARG A 225 -23.32 9.66 8.45
N ASN A 226 -24.55 10.17 8.63
CA ASN A 226 -25.72 9.64 7.94
C ASN A 226 -25.62 9.83 6.42
N LEU A 227 -25.08 10.96 5.96
CA LEU A 227 -24.83 11.22 4.55
C LEU A 227 -23.84 10.21 3.96
N LEU A 228 -22.68 10.00 4.60
CA LEU A 228 -21.67 9.05 4.13
C LEU A 228 -22.21 7.62 4.11
N LEU A 229 -22.94 7.22 5.15
CA LEU A 229 -23.55 5.91 5.25
C LEU A 229 -24.59 5.68 4.15
N GLY A 230 -25.43 6.67 3.87
CA GLY A 230 -26.43 6.60 2.80
C GLY A 230 -25.78 6.42 1.43
N LEU A 231 -24.76 7.22 1.12
CA LEU A 231 -24.07 7.17 -0.17
C LEU A 231 -23.33 5.85 -0.38
N VAL A 232 -22.57 5.39 0.62
CA VAL A 232 -21.84 4.13 0.50
C VAL A 232 -22.78 2.94 0.44
N ARG A 233 -23.86 2.91 1.23
CA ARG A 233 -24.86 1.83 1.14
C ARG A 233 -25.51 1.75 -0.23
N ASN A 234 -25.92 2.89 -0.81
CA ASN A 234 -26.57 2.90 -2.13
C ASN A 234 -25.66 2.34 -3.23
N LEU A 235 -24.37 2.67 -3.22
CA LEU A 235 -23.42 2.15 -4.20
C LEU A 235 -23.09 0.68 -3.98
N VAL A 236 -22.95 0.24 -2.72
CA VAL A 236 -22.70 -1.16 -2.40
C VAL A 236 -23.89 -2.03 -2.79
N VAL A 237 -25.12 -1.55 -2.59
CA VAL A 237 -26.34 -2.26 -3.00
C VAL A 237 -26.44 -2.28 -4.53
N GLY A 238 -26.24 -1.15 -5.21
CA GLY A 238 -26.25 -1.08 -6.68
C GLY A 238 -25.15 -1.88 -7.36
N SER A 239 -24.02 -2.14 -6.69
CA SER A 239 -22.95 -3.01 -7.22
C SER A 239 -23.29 -4.50 -7.14
N LYS A 240 -24.21 -4.91 -6.25
CA LYS A 240 -24.59 -6.32 -6.07
C LYS A 240 -25.68 -6.78 -7.04
N SER A 241 -26.40 -5.85 -7.66
CA SER A 241 -27.45 -6.16 -8.66
C SER A 241 -26.90 -6.47 -10.06
N ASP A 242 -25.60 -6.26 -10.32
CA ASP A 242 -24.98 -6.43 -11.65
C ASP A 242 -24.44 -7.87 -11.91
N THR A 243 -24.68 -8.86 -11.04
CA THR A 243 -24.17 -10.24 -11.21
C THR A 243 -25.11 -11.19 -11.96
N GLY A 244 -25.78 -10.73 -13.02
CA GLY A 244 -26.63 -11.59 -13.87
C GLY A 244 -26.65 -11.14 -15.34
N PRO A 245 -26.30 -11.99 -16.32
CA PRO A 245 -26.45 -11.67 -17.73
C PRO A 245 -27.88 -12.03 -18.18
N GLN A 246 -28.88 -11.27 -17.73
CA GLN A 246 -30.23 -11.15 -18.29
C GLN A 246 -31.15 -10.54 -17.23
N GLY A 247 -31.51 -9.27 -17.42
CA GLY A 247 -32.43 -8.56 -16.54
C GLY A 247 -32.55 -7.11 -16.96
N VAL A 248 -33.41 -6.84 -17.93
CA VAL A 248 -33.90 -5.49 -18.21
C VAL A 248 -34.90 -5.14 -17.09
N GLY A 249 -34.62 -4.05 -16.37
CA GLY A 249 -35.45 -3.49 -15.29
C GLY A 249 -34.72 -3.55 -13.94
N ASP A 250 -34.69 -2.52 -13.10
CA ASP A 250 -35.39 -1.25 -13.04
C ASP A 250 -34.66 -0.40 -11.97
N GLY A 251 -34.53 0.92 -12.20
CA GLY A 251 -34.16 1.86 -11.13
C GLY A 251 -32.68 2.16 -10.87
N SER A 252 -31.85 2.41 -11.90
CA SER A 252 -30.72 3.32 -11.68
C SER A 252 -31.21 4.74 -11.92
N THR A 253 -31.16 5.60 -10.91
CA THR A 253 -31.22 7.06 -11.08
C THR A 253 -29.93 7.52 -11.78
N GLN A 254 -29.70 7.05 -13.01
CA GLN A 254 -28.62 7.51 -13.88
C GLN A 254 -29.08 8.80 -14.54
N ILE A 255 -28.59 9.93 -14.01
CA ILE A 255 -28.74 11.25 -14.63
C ILE A 255 -27.71 11.45 -15.77
N ASP A 256 -26.74 10.55 -15.89
CA ASP A 256 -25.61 10.70 -16.81
C ASP A 256 -25.85 10.01 -18.16
N ILE A 257 -25.71 10.78 -19.25
CA ILE A 257 -26.03 10.37 -20.63
C ILE A 257 -24.97 9.38 -21.19
N VAL A 258 -23.77 9.35 -20.60
CA VAL A 258 -22.65 8.52 -21.04
C VAL A 258 -22.52 7.25 -20.19
N ARG A 259 -22.64 6.08 -20.82
CA ARG A 259 -22.39 4.78 -20.17
C ARG A 259 -20.96 4.75 -19.59
N GLY A 260 -20.85 4.59 -18.27
CA GLY A 260 -19.57 4.44 -17.56
C GLY A 260 -19.13 5.67 -16.76
N LYS A 261 -19.69 6.86 -17.01
CA LYS A 261 -19.47 8.05 -16.18
C LYS A 261 -20.42 8.05 -14.96
N GLY A 262 -19.96 8.59 -13.83
CA GLY A 262 -20.78 8.79 -12.63
C GLY A 262 -21.07 7.54 -11.77
N ARG A 263 -20.37 6.41 -11.98
CA ARG A 263 -20.53 5.19 -11.15
C ARG A 263 -19.65 5.16 -9.89
N GLY A 264 -18.63 6.02 -9.82
CA GLY A 264 -17.76 6.14 -8.66
C GLY A 264 -18.27 7.14 -7.63
N LEU A 265 -17.80 7.02 -6.39
CA LEU A 265 -18.04 7.98 -5.32
C LEU A 265 -16.73 8.57 -4.87
N ILE A 266 -16.60 9.88 -5.11
CA ILE A 266 -15.42 10.65 -4.72
C ILE A 266 -15.81 11.56 -3.58
N ILE A 267 -15.20 11.33 -2.42
CA ILE A 267 -15.41 12.09 -1.20
C ILE A 267 -14.13 12.83 -0.85
N LEU A 268 -14.21 14.14 -0.70
CA LEU A 268 -13.14 14.97 -0.18
C LEU A 268 -13.36 15.22 1.31
N LEU A 269 -12.38 14.85 2.13
CA LEU A 269 -12.32 15.19 3.55
C LEU A 269 -11.26 16.26 3.76
N HIS A 270 -11.64 17.38 4.37
CA HIS A 270 -10.71 18.47 4.55
C HIS A 270 -10.80 19.15 5.90
N GLY A 271 -9.69 19.70 6.37
CA GLY A 271 -9.60 20.36 7.67
C GLY A 271 -8.20 20.23 8.28
N PRO A 272 -8.01 20.65 9.55
CA PRO A 272 -6.71 20.67 10.20
C PRO A 272 -6.15 19.24 10.41
N PRO A 273 -4.82 19.09 10.56
CA PRO A 273 -4.22 17.78 10.83
C PRO A 273 -4.71 17.21 12.17
N GLY A 274 -4.92 15.88 12.21
CA GLY A 274 -5.37 15.20 13.43
C GLY A 274 -6.86 15.37 13.78
N SER A 275 -7.69 15.88 12.86
CA SER A 275 -9.15 16.02 13.03
C SER A 275 -9.97 14.74 12.76
N GLY A 276 -9.33 13.63 12.38
CA GLY A 276 -10.01 12.35 12.16
C GLY A 276 -10.43 12.03 10.72
N LYS A 277 -9.90 12.76 9.72
CA LYS A 277 -10.16 12.52 8.28
C LYS A 277 -9.84 11.09 7.85
N THR A 278 -8.60 10.65 8.01
CA THR A 278 -8.12 9.30 7.68
C THR A 278 -8.93 8.23 8.44
N SER A 279 -9.18 8.45 9.74
CA SER A 279 -9.97 7.53 10.56
C SER A 279 -11.44 7.41 10.13
N THR A 280 -12.00 8.43 9.48
CA THR A 280 -13.35 8.35 8.91
C THR A 280 -13.38 7.39 7.71
N ALA A 281 -12.38 7.46 6.84
CA ALA A 281 -12.25 6.53 5.72
C ALA A 281 -12.05 5.09 6.21
N GLU A 282 -11.17 4.89 7.21
CA GLU A 282 -10.97 3.59 7.89
C GLU A 282 -12.28 3.01 8.43
N THR A 283 -13.02 3.81 9.19
CA THR A 283 -14.29 3.40 9.82
C THR A 283 -15.34 3.04 8.77
N LEU A 284 -15.41 3.79 7.68
CA LEU A 284 -16.38 3.54 6.62
C LEU A 284 -16.01 2.34 5.74
N ALA A 285 -14.73 2.08 5.52
CA ALA A 285 -14.24 0.86 4.87
C ALA A 285 -14.62 -0.38 5.69
N ALA A 286 -14.31 -0.38 6.99
CA ALA A 286 -14.72 -1.43 7.91
C ALA A 286 -16.24 -1.64 7.91
N TYR A 287 -17.00 -0.54 7.97
CA TYR A 287 -18.46 -0.59 7.92
C TYR A 287 -19.03 -1.15 6.62
N SER A 288 -18.41 -0.84 5.49
CA SER A 288 -18.83 -1.35 4.18
C SER A 288 -18.32 -2.77 3.90
N ARG A 289 -17.60 -3.39 4.85
CA ARG A 289 -16.93 -4.70 4.72
C ARG A 289 -15.98 -4.75 3.53
N ARG A 290 -15.33 -3.61 3.22
CA ARG A 290 -14.39 -3.45 2.11
C ARG A 290 -12.99 -3.18 2.66
N PRO A 291 -11.93 -3.67 2.00
CA PRO A 291 -10.56 -3.33 2.39
C PRO A 291 -10.33 -1.82 2.23
N LEU A 292 -9.55 -1.24 3.15
CA LEU A 292 -9.02 0.11 2.95
C LEU A 292 -7.70 0.00 2.18
N TYR A 293 -7.60 0.69 1.06
CA TYR A 293 -6.36 0.79 0.28
C TYR A 293 -5.80 2.22 0.41
N PRO A 294 -4.90 2.48 1.37
CA PRO A 294 -4.25 3.78 1.51
C PRO A 294 -3.09 3.95 0.52
N ILE A 295 -3.06 5.08 -0.15
CA ILE A 295 -1.96 5.57 -1.00
C ILE A 295 -1.64 7.02 -0.60
N THR A 296 -0.39 7.43 -0.76
CA THR A 296 0.08 8.79 -0.46
C THR A 296 0.71 9.41 -1.71
N CYS A 297 0.88 10.73 -1.73
CA CYS A 297 1.54 11.40 -2.84
C CYS A 297 2.97 10.89 -3.12
N GLY A 298 3.68 10.41 -2.09
CA GLY A 298 5.01 9.83 -2.24
C GLY A 298 5.04 8.51 -3.02
N ASP A 299 3.91 7.80 -3.10
CA ASP A 299 3.81 6.51 -3.78
C ASP A 299 3.62 6.64 -5.28
N LEU A 300 2.97 7.72 -5.71
CA LEU A 300 2.67 7.98 -7.12
C LEU A 300 3.90 8.51 -7.87
N GLY A 301 4.85 9.13 -7.15
CA GLY A 301 6.04 9.76 -7.73
C GLY A 301 5.82 11.23 -8.06
N THR A 302 6.81 11.83 -8.72
CA THR A 302 6.86 13.28 -9.00
C THR A 302 6.81 13.63 -10.49
N ASN A 303 6.90 12.62 -11.36
CA ASN A 303 6.83 12.79 -12.82
C ASN A 303 5.43 12.40 -13.32
N PRO A 304 4.76 13.21 -14.14
CA PRO A 304 3.45 12.94 -14.73
C PRO A 304 3.27 11.54 -15.31
N ASP A 305 4.23 11.03 -16.09
CA ASP A 305 4.11 9.71 -16.72
C ASP A 305 4.11 8.58 -15.69
N VAL A 306 4.94 8.74 -14.63
CA VAL A 306 5.02 7.77 -13.54
C VAL A 306 3.77 7.83 -12.68
N VAL A 307 3.28 9.04 -12.38
CA VAL A 307 2.04 9.26 -11.62
C VAL A 307 0.84 8.68 -12.37
N GLU A 308 0.74 8.90 -13.67
CA GLU A 308 -0.32 8.32 -14.48
C GLU A 308 -0.33 6.80 -14.37
N ARG A 309 0.80 6.16 -14.68
CA ARG A 309 0.91 4.69 -14.65
C ARG A 309 0.60 4.12 -13.26
N THR A 310 1.20 4.68 -12.21
CA THR A 310 0.99 4.19 -10.84
C THR A 310 -0.44 4.41 -10.36
N LEU A 311 -1.05 5.55 -10.69
CA LEU A 311 -2.43 5.83 -10.33
C LEU A 311 -3.41 4.91 -11.05
N VAL A 312 -3.19 4.61 -12.33
CA VAL A 312 -3.97 3.61 -13.08
C VAL A 312 -3.83 2.23 -12.41
N GLU A 313 -2.61 1.79 -12.10
CA GLU A 313 -2.37 0.51 -11.42
C GLU A 313 -3.10 0.41 -10.07
N HIS A 314 -3.01 1.46 -9.23
CA HIS A 314 -3.66 1.50 -7.93
C HIS A 314 -5.18 1.55 -8.04
N THR A 315 -5.72 2.34 -8.97
CA THR A 315 -7.17 2.48 -9.17
C THR A 315 -7.80 1.22 -9.74
N GLU A 316 -7.18 0.58 -10.74
CA GLU A 316 -7.64 -0.70 -11.28
C GLU A 316 -7.64 -1.80 -10.22
N ARG A 317 -6.55 -1.89 -9.43
CA ARG A 317 -6.44 -2.86 -8.34
C ARG A 317 -7.49 -2.63 -7.26
N ALA A 318 -7.68 -1.38 -6.84
CA ALA A 318 -8.72 -1.02 -5.88
C ALA A 318 -10.12 -1.39 -6.39
N GLN A 319 -10.40 -1.17 -7.68
CA GLN A 319 -11.67 -1.54 -8.29
C GLN A 319 -11.86 -3.05 -8.33
N ARG A 320 -10.84 -3.82 -8.77
CA ARG A 320 -10.90 -5.28 -8.84
C ARG A 320 -11.18 -5.91 -7.47
N TRP A 321 -10.52 -5.40 -6.43
CA TRP A 321 -10.64 -5.92 -5.07
C TRP A 321 -11.85 -5.35 -4.31
N GLY A 322 -12.58 -4.41 -4.91
CA GLY A 322 -13.71 -3.73 -4.27
C GLY A 322 -13.29 -2.89 -3.07
N CYS A 323 -12.06 -2.38 -3.05
CA CYS A 323 -11.52 -1.57 -1.96
C CYS A 323 -12.18 -0.19 -1.88
N VAL A 324 -12.09 0.40 -0.68
CA VAL A 324 -12.16 1.85 -0.52
C VAL A 324 -10.74 2.38 -0.72
N LEU A 325 -10.52 3.12 -1.82
CA LEU A 325 -9.24 3.76 -2.09
C LEU A 325 -9.15 5.06 -1.27
N LEU A 326 -8.05 5.26 -0.56
CA LEU A 326 -7.78 6.46 0.22
C LEU A 326 -6.50 7.10 -0.31
N LEU A 327 -6.60 8.29 -0.89
CA LEU A 327 -5.45 9.14 -1.18
C LEU A 327 -5.25 10.12 -0.03
N ASP A 328 -4.28 9.81 0.82
CA ASP A 328 -3.96 10.64 1.98
C ASP A 328 -3.02 11.79 1.59
N GLU A 329 -3.27 12.96 2.17
CA GLU A 329 -2.52 14.20 1.93
C GLU A 329 -2.41 14.58 0.44
N ALA A 330 -3.54 14.53 -0.28
CA ALA A 330 -3.65 14.84 -1.71
C ALA A 330 -3.42 16.32 -2.09
N ASP A 331 -2.85 17.12 -1.18
CA ASP A 331 -2.67 18.57 -1.29
C ASP A 331 -1.99 18.98 -2.61
N VAL A 332 -0.98 18.21 -3.04
CA VAL A 332 -0.19 18.50 -4.26
C VAL A 332 -1.00 18.24 -5.54
N PHE A 333 -1.93 17.29 -5.53
CA PHE A 333 -2.74 17.01 -6.72
C PHE A 333 -4.00 17.86 -6.78
N LEU A 334 -4.44 18.39 -5.63
CA LEU A 334 -5.65 19.19 -5.52
C LEU A 334 -5.38 20.69 -5.68
N SER A 335 -4.13 21.14 -5.59
CA SER A 335 -3.81 22.56 -5.65
C SER A 335 -4.09 23.20 -7.01
N ARG A 336 -4.39 24.50 -6.99
CA ARG A 336 -4.62 25.32 -8.17
C ARG A 336 -3.42 25.26 -9.11
N ARG A 337 -3.72 25.13 -10.40
CA ARG A 337 -2.74 25.22 -11.48
C ARG A 337 -2.09 26.61 -11.49
N ASP A 338 -0.77 26.64 -11.57
CA ASP A 338 0.03 27.86 -11.72
C ASP A 338 0.65 27.87 -13.12
N TRP A 339 0.46 28.95 -13.88
CA TRP A 339 1.01 29.10 -15.22
C TRP A 339 2.53 28.92 -15.29
N ARG A 340 3.26 29.11 -14.19
CA ARG A 340 4.71 28.94 -14.10
C ARG A 340 5.16 27.48 -13.94
N ASP A 341 4.30 26.62 -13.41
CA ASP A 341 4.65 25.23 -13.08
C ASP A 341 3.93 24.26 -14.03
N THR A 342 4.52 24.08 -15.21
CA THR A 342 4.01 23.18 -16.24
C THR A 342 3.96 21.73 -15.77
N ASN A 343 4.93 21.31 -14.95
CA ASN A 343 5.00 19.94 -14.44
C ASN A 343 3.87 19.66 -13.44
N HIS A 344 3.67 20.57 -12.48
CA HIS A 344 2.55 20.50 -11.56
C HIS A 344 1.20 20.51 -12.27
N ASN A 345 1.03 21.37 -13.28
CA ASN A 345 -0.21 21.42 -14.03
C ASN A 345 -0.49 20.13 -14.81
N ALA A 346 0.56 19.47 -15.31
CA ALA A 346 0.44 18.16 -15.93
C ALA A 346 -0.03 17.12 -14.89
N LEU A 347 0.54 17.11 -13.68
CA LEU A 347 0.10 16.24 -12.58
C LEU A 347 -1.38 16.43 -12.24
N VAL A 348 -1.82 17.68 -12.05
CA VAL A 348 -3.23 18.01 -11.77
C VAL A 348 -4.15 17.55 -12.91
N SER A 349 -3.70 17.69 -14.17
CA SER A 349 -4.47 17.28 -15.34
C SER A 349 -4.62 15.76 -15.47
N VAL A 350 -3.53 15.02 -15.24
CA VAL A 350 -3.55 13.54 -15.16
C VAL A 350 -4.51 13.08 -14.06
N PHE A 351 -4.43 13.71 -12.89
CA PHE A 351 -5.27 13.36 -11.75
C PHE A 351 -6.76 13.60 -12.03
N LEU A 352 -7.13 14.78 -12.58
CA LEU A 352 -8.50 15.10 -12.97
C LEU A 352 -9.09 14.09 -13.98
N ARG A 353 -8.29 13.67 -14.96
CA ARG A 353 -8.71 12.65 -15.93
C ARG A 353 -8.96 11.31 -15.24
N GLN A 354 -8.07 10.87 -14.35
CA GLN A 354 -8.24 9.58 -13.69
C GLN A 354 -9.46 9.56 -12.74
N LEU A 355 -9.75 10.67 -12.07
CA LEU A 355 -10.94 10.80 -11.23
C LEU A 355 -12.25 10.68 -12.04
N GLU A 356 -12.26 11.13 -13.30
CA GLU A 356 -13.47 11.11 -14.13
C GLU A 356 -13.93 9.69 -14.50
N TYR A 357 -12.98 8.76 -14.66
CA TYR A 357 -13.26 7.38 -15.05
C TYR A 357 -13.24 6.39 -13.88
N TYR A 358 -12.93 6.85 -12.66
CA TYR A 358 -12.87 5.97 -11.51
C TYR A 358 -14.27 5.49 -11.10
N SER A 359 -14.46 4.17 -11.08
CA SER A 359 -15.76 3.52 -10.80
C SER A 359 -15.79 2.79 -9.45
N GLY A 360 -15.07 3.32 -8.45
CA GLY A 360 -15.03 2.80 -7.08
C GLY A 360 -15.33 3.86 -6.01
N ILE A 361 -15.01 3.55 -4.75
CA ILE A 361 -15.13 4.50 -3.63
C ILE A 361 -13.75 5.10 -3.37
N LEU A 362 -13.61 6.41 -3.57
CA LEU A 362 -12.37 7.15 -3.36
C LEU A 362 -12.55 8.22 -2.28
N PHE A 363 -11.70 8.13 -1.27
CA PHE A 363 -11.49 9.17 -0.28
C PHE A 363 -10.25 9.98 -0.63
N LEU A 364 -10.41 11.29 -0.69
CA LEU A 364 -9.32 12.25 -0.80
C LEU A 364 -9.22 12.99 0.52
N THR A 365 -8.04 13.12 1.09
CA THR A 365 -7.83 13.97 2.27
C THR A 365 -6.93 15.15 1.93
N THR A 366 -7.24 16.33 2.49
CA THR A 366 -6.42 17.53 2.33
C THR A 366 -6.38 18.36 3.59
N ASN A 367 -5.23 18.98 3.84
CA ASN A 367 -5.04 19.97 4.89
C ASN A 367 -5.04 21.41 4.36
N ARG A 368 -5.28 21.62 3.06
CA ARG A 368 -5.10 22.92 2.35
C ARG A 368 -6.29 23.26 1.43
N VAL A 369 -7.43 23.57 2.02
CA VAL A 369 -8.68 23.83 1.28
C VAL A 369 -8.64 25.11 0.45
N GLY A 370 -7.93 26.14 0.94
CA GLY A 370 -7.91 27.47 0.33
C GLY A 370 -7.31 27.49 -1.09
N VAL A 371 -6.59 26.44 -1.46
CA VAL A 371 -5.79 26.37 -2.68
C VAL A 371 -6.33 25.34 -3.67
N ILE A 372 -7.54 24.80 -3.48
CA ILE A 372 -8.05 23.73 -4.35
C ILE A 372 -8.39 24.29 -5.76
N ASP A 373 -8.03 23.55 -6.81
CA ASP A 373 -8.39 23.86 -8.20
C ASP A 373 -9.91 23.71 -8.41
N GLU A 374 -10.50 24.70 -9.07
CA GLU A 374 -11.95 24.74 -9.29
C GLU A 374 -12.46 23.54 -10.10
N ALA A 375 -11.64 22.93 -10.96
CA ALA A 375 -12.03 21.77 -11.75
C ALA A 375 -12.41 20.56 -10.88
N PHE A 376 -11.90 20.45 -9.65
CA PHE A 376 -12.26 19.38 -8.72
C PHE A 376 -13.71 19.47 -8.24
N LYS A 377 -14.31 20.67 -8.21
CA LYS A 377 -15.71 20.85 -7.79
C LYS A 377 -16.70 20.07 -8.65
N SER A 378 -16.36 19.85 -9.92
CA SER A 378 -17.20 19.10 -10.88
C SER A 378 -17.07 17.57 -10.75
N ARG A 379 -16.02 17.07 -10.07
CA ARG A 379 -15.69 15.64 -9.97
C ARG A 379 -15.88 15.07 -8.56
N ILE A 380 -15.86 15.93 -7.54
CA ILE A 380 -16.12 15.57 -6.15
C ILE A 380 -17.62 15.54 -5.91
N HIS A 381 -18.13 14.43 -5.39
CA HIS A 381 -19.55 14.26 -5.10
C HIS A 381 -19.91 14.89 -3.75
N VAL A 382 -19.00 14.76 -2.77
CA VAL A 382 -19.18 15.28 -1.42
C VAL A 382 -17.88 15.86 -0.92
N SER A 383 -17.94 17.08 -0.39
CA SER A 383 -16.85 17.69 0.37
C SER A 383 -17.28 17.84 1.82
N LEU A 384 -16.55 17.24 2.75
CA LEU A 384 -16.81 17.32 4.19
C LEU A 384 -15.71 18.12 4.88
N ALA A 385 -16.15 19.20 5.52
CA ALA A 385 -15.31 20.02 6.39
C ALA A 385 -15.22 19.42 7.80
N TYR A 386 -13.99 19.31 8.30
CA TYR A 386 -13.69 18.97 9.68
C TYR A 386 -13.25 20.24 10.39
N PRO A 387 -14.06 20.80 11.29
CA PRO A 387 -13.66 21.95 12.09
C PRO A 387 -12.62 21.56 13.14
N ASN A 388 -12.12 22.55 13.86
CA ASN A 388 -11.33 22.32 15.07
C ASN A 388 -12.15 21.55 16.12
N ILE A 389 -11.48 20.67 16.86
CA ILE A 389 -12.13 19.82 17.87
C ILE A 389 -12.57 20.72 19.03
N LYS A 390 -13.87 20.78 19.33
CA LYS A 390 -14.36 21.55 20.48
C LYS A 390 -14.16 20.77 21.80
N LEU A 391 -14.45 21.44 22.91
CA LEU A 391 -14.28 20.85 24.25
C LEU A 391 -15.09 19.56 24.43
N GLN A 392 -16.31 19.49 23.90
CA GLN A 392 -17.19 18.33 24.09
C GLN A 392 -16.66 17.11 23.33
N GLU A 393 -16.20 17.31 22.10
CA GLU A 393 -15.56 16.28 21.27
C GLU A 393 -14.26 15.80 21.90
N THR A 394 -13.44 16.72 22.44
CA THR A 394 -12.23 16.37 23.19
C THR A 394 -12.57 15.45 24.37
N LEU A 395 -13.54 15.83 25.20
CA LEU A 395 -13.96 15.00 26.33
C LEU A 395 -14.55 13.65 25.88
N HIS A 396 -15.22 13.61 24.74
CA HIS A 396 -15.72 12.37 24.16
C HIS A 396 -14.57 11.44 23.75
N ILE A 397 -13.53 11.95 23.06
CA ILE A 397 -12.32 11.20 22.70
C ILE A 397 -11.65 10.63 23.96
N TRP A 398 -11.48 11.46 24.99
CA TRP A 398 -10.90 11.02 26.27
C TRP A 398 -11.74 9.91 26.90
N LYS A 399 -13.07 10.06 26.98
CA LYS A 399 -13.95 9.01 27.50
C LYS A 399 -13.84 7.72 26.69
N GLY A 400 -13.78 7.80 25.35
CA GLY A 400 -13.62 6.65 24.47
C GLY A 400 -12.32 5.88 24.73
N ILE A 401 -11.18 6.60 24.85
CA ILE A 401 -9.89 5.99 25.19
C ILE A 401 -9.94 5.32 26.57
N LEU A 402 -10.50 5.99 27.57
CA LEU A 402 -10.60 5.44 28.93
C LEU A 402 -11.51 4.20 28.99
N ASN A 403 -12.65 4.21 28.29
CA ASN A 403 -13.52 3.04 28.17
C ASN A 403 -12.79 1.85 27.52
N ARG A 404 -11.97 2.11 26.50
CA ARG A 404 -11.17 1.07 25.85
C ARG A 404 -10.13 0.48 26.81
N LEU A 405 -9.41 1.34 27.55
CA LEU A 405 -8.47 0.87 28.57
C LEU A 405 -9.16 0.05 29.68
N GLU A 406 -10.39 0.41 30.07
CA GLU A 406 -11.21 -0.38 31.00
C GLU A 406 -11.58 -1.76 30.43
N LYS A 407 -11.90 -1.86 29.14
CA LYS A 407 -12.17 -3.13 28.45
C LYS A 407 -10.91 -3.97 28.32
N ASP A 408 -9.80 -3.38 27.87
CA ASP A 408 -8.51 -4.06 27.69
C ASP A 408 -7.97 -4.58 29.03
N ASN A 409 -8.22 -3.88 30.14
CA ASN A 409 -7.88 -4.33 31.49
C ASN A 409 -8.55 -5.65 31.91
N GLN A 410 -9.64 -6.06 31.26
CA GLN A 410 -10.33 -7.32 31.56
C GLN A 410 -9.53 -8.53 31.06
N THR A 411 -8.82 -8.38 29.93
CA THR A 411 -8.05 -9.45 29.28
C THR A 411 -6.54 -9.29 29.48
N ALA A 412 -6.06 -8.08 29.79
CA ALA A 412 -4.63 -7.80 29.91
C ALA A 412 -4.00 -8.41 31.18
N ARG A 413 -2.78 -8.95 31.00
CA ARG A 413 -1.93 -9.43 32.10
C ARG A 413 -1.45 -8.30 33.01
N ILE A 414 -1.25 -7.10 32.44
CA ILE A 414 -0.84 -5.90 33.16
C ILE A 414 -1.99 -4.89 33.08
N ARG A 415 -2.52 -4.49 34.23
CA ARG A 415 -3.69 -3.61 34.31
C ARG A 415 -3.30 -2.14 34.41
N VAL A 416 -3.88 -1.29 33.58
CA VAL A 416 -3.71 0.15 33.63
C VAL A 416 -4.73 0.76 34.58
N LYS A 417 -4.29 1.22 35.75
CA LYS A 417 -5.13 1.92 36.73
C LYS A 417 -5.06 3.42 36.51
N PHE A 418 -6.21 4.07 36.52
CA PHE A 418 -6.32 5.52 36.38
C PHE A 418 -7.51 6.04 37.17
N ASP A 419 -7.47 7.32 37.53
CA ASP A 419 -8.62 8.03 38.05
C ASP A 419 -9.33 8.76 36.91
N ARG A 420 -10.49 8.23 36.53
CA ARG A 420 -11.32 8.75 35.44
C ARG A 420 -11.72 10.21 35.67
N SER A 421 -12.09 10.56 36.90
CA SER A 421 -12.55 11.91 37.24
C SER A 421 -11.40 12.93 37.17
N ALA A 422 -10.23 12.54 37.66
CA ALA A 422 -9.04 13.39 37.62
C ALA A 422 -8.54 13.62 36.19
N LEU A 423 -8.50 12.58 35.35
CA LEU A 423 -8.06 12.70 33.95
C LEU A 423 -9.03 13.54 33.10
N LEU A 424 -10.34 13.37 33.27
CA LEU A 424 -11.33 14.21 32.59
C LEU A 424 -11.25 15.67 33.06
N SER A 425 -10.97 15.88 34.36
CA SER A 425 -10.76 17.23 34.91
C SER A 425 -9.49 17.86 34.34
N PHE A 426 -8.39 17.10 34.19
CA PHE A 426 -7.19 17.55 33.49
C PHE A 426 -7.50 17.93 32.04
N ALA A 427 -8.18 17.08 31.28
CA ALA A 427 -8.53 17.35 29.88
C ALA A 427 -9.32 18.66 29.73
N LYS A 428 -10.31 18.88 30.62
CA LYS A 428 -11.10 20.12 30.64
C LYS A 428 -10.27 21.35 30.99
N ARG A 429 -9.37 21.25 31.97
CA ARG A 429 -8.47 22.36 32.33
C ARG A 429 -7.49 22.69 31.21
N HIS A 430 -6.86 21.66 30.64
CA HIS A 430 -5.89 21.77 29.56
C HIS A 430 -6.52 22.40 28.31
N TYR A 431 -7.73 21.96 27.93
CA TYR A 431 -8.41 22.56 26.78
C TYR A 431 -8.69 24.04 27.01
N LYS A 432 -9.30 24.39 28.14
CA LYS A 432 -9.64 25.79 28.45
C LYS A 432 -8.43 26.73 28.54
N SER A 433 -7.29 26.24 29.01
CA SER A 433 -6.08 27.07 29.08
C SER A 433 -5.45 27.34 27.72
N HIS A 434 -5.77 26.53 26.70
CA HIS A 434 -5.19 26.64 25.35
C HIS A 434 -6.22 26.98 24.26
N GLU A 435 -7.49 27.14 24.63
CA GLU A 435 -8.57 27.58 23.74
C GLU A 435 -8.28 28.99 23.18
N SER A 436 -7.77 29.90 24.03
CA SER A 436 -7.42 31.27 23.62
C SER A 436 -6.21 31.36 22.71
N THR A 437 -5.31 30.37 22.75
CA THR A 437 -4.09 30.33 21.93
C THR A 437 -4.22 29.43 20.70
N ASN A 438 -5.39 28.82 20.50
CA ASN A 438 -5.68 27.87 19.42
C ASN A 438 -4.64 26.73 19.29
N SER A 439 -3.96 26.39 20.39
CA SER A 439 -3.00 25.27 20.48
C SER A 439 -3.57 24.12 21.33
N THR A 440 -4.85 23.82 21.15
CA THR A 440 -5.48 22.68 21.82
C THR A 440 -5.00 21.38 21.17
N TRP A 441 -4.83 20.33 21.98
CA TRP A 441 -4.42 19.03 21.46
C TRP A 441 -5.44 18.45 20.48
N ASN A 442 -4.96 18.07 19.30
CA ASN A 442 -5.75 17.33 18.32
C ASN A 442 -5.87 15.84 18.69
N GLY A 443 -6.70 15.09 17.97
CA GLY A 443 -6.95 13.67 18.26
C GLY A 443 -5.70 12.79 18.22
N ARG A 444 -4.72 13.13 17.35
CA ARG A 444 -3.43 12.43 17.27
C ARG A 444 -2.54 12.73 18.48
N GLN A 445 -2.45 14.00 18.89
CA GLN A 445 -1.70 14.42 20.08
C GLN A 445 -2.26 13.79 21.35
N ILE A 446 -3.60 13.74 21.50
CA ILE A 446 -4.25 13.06 22.63
C ILE A 446 -3.86 11.57 22.65
N ARG A 447 -3.96 10.86 21.51
CA ARG A 447 -3.58 9.45 21.42
C ARG A 447 -2.10 9.23 21.78
N ASN A 448 -1.20 10.06 21.24
CA ASN A 448 0.22 10.01 21.54
C ASN A 448 0.50 10.26 23.03
N ALA A 449 -0.20 11.21 23.66
CA ALA A 449 -0.05 11.49 25.09
C ALA A 449 -0.45 10.28 25.95
N PHE A 450 -1.53 9.58 25.61
CA PHE A 450 -1.90 8.34 26.29
C PHE A 450 -0.86 7.23 26.11
N GLN A 451 -0.33 7.04 24.90
CA GLN A 451 0.73 6.07 24.62
C GLN A 451 1.99 6.37 25.44
N LEU A 452 2.43 7.64 25.46
CA LEU A 452 3.57 8.07 26.27
C LEU A 452 3.31 7.87 27.76
N ALA A 453 2.13 8.21 28.26
CA ALA A 453 1.79 8.05 29.66
C ALA A 453 1.78 6.57 30.09
N ILE A 454 1.33 5.66 29.21
CA ILE A 454 1.39 4.21 29.42
C ILE A 454 2.84 3.73 29.44
N SER A 455 3.65 4.13 28.46
CA SER A 455 5.08 3.77 28.39
C SER A 455 5.88 4.26 29.60
N LEU A 456 5.66 5.51 30.04
CA LEU A 456 6.25 6.04 31.28
C LEU A 456 5.82 5.21 32.50
N GLY A 457 4.55 4.81 32.55
CA GLY A 457 4.04 3.97 33.61
C GLY A 457 4.63 2.55 33.63
N HIS A 458 4.91 1.96 32.46
CA HIS A 458 5.68 0.71 32.37
C HIS A 458 7.13 0.92 32.83
N HIS A 459 7.77 2.02 32.42
CA HIS A 459 9.13 2.33 32.85
C HIS A 459 9.25 2.47 34.37
N ASP A 460 8.34 3.19 35.02
CA ASP A 460 8.30 3.35 36.48
C ASP A 460 8.11 2.01 37.20
N ARG A 461 7.30 1.11 36.62
CA ARG A 461 7.09 -0.24 37.14
C ARG A 461 8.36 -1.07 37.04
N ASP A 462 9.00 -1.04 35.87
CA ASP A 462 10.22 -1.79 35.60
C ASP A 462 11.39 -1.29 36.46
N GLN A 463 11.48 0.02 36.73
CA GLN A 463 12.43 0.57 37.70
C GLN A 463 12.20 0.02 39.12
N LYS A 464 10.94 -0.07 39.57
CA LYS A 464 10.61 -0.65 40.88
C LYS A 464 10.93 -2.14 40.95
N LEU A 465 10.72 -2.88 39.85
CA LEU A 465 11.09 -4.30 39.75
C LEU A 465 12.59 -4.50 39.87
N ARG A 466 13.39 -3.67 39.16
CA ARG A 466 14.86 -3.67 39.28
C ARG A 466 15.32 -3.32 40.68
N ALA A 467 14.71 -2.31 41.32
CA ALA A 467 15.02 -1.94 42.70
C ALA A 467 14.69 -3.05 43.71
N ALA A 468 13.70 -3.91 43.39
CA ALA A 468 13.35 -5.09 44.17
C ALA A 468 14.08 -6.38 43.73
N SER A 469 14.99 -6.31 42.75
CA SER A 469 15.73 -7.44 42.17
C SER A 469 14.83 -8.60 41.68
N LEU A 470 13.64 -8.29 41.16
CA LEU A 470 12.68 -9.26 40.62
C LEU A 470 12.65 -9.19 39.09
N THR A 471 12.51 -10.34 38.43
CA THR A 471 12.25 -10.40 36.98
C THR A 471 10.76 -10.15 36.69
N ASP A 472 10.43 -9.75 35.45
CA ASP A 472 9.04 -9.43 35.08
C ASP A 472 8.09 -10.63 35.28
N GLU A 473 8.60 -11.85 35.01
CA GLU A 473 7.88 -13.10 35.25
C GLU A 473 7.65 -13.41 36.74
N GLN A 474 8.65 -13.17 37.59
CA GLN A 474 8.54 -13.34 39.05
C GLN A 474 7.62 -12.28 39.67
N GLY A 475 7.66 -11.05 39.15
CA GLY A 475 6.76 -9.97 39.52
C GLY A 475 5.30 -10.29 39.19
N ILE A 476 5.04 -10.84 38.01
CA ILE A 476 3.70 -11.27 37.60
C ILE A 476 3.23 -12.48 38.44
N ALA A 477 4.11 -13.46 38.68
CA ALA A 477 3.81 -14.67 39.47
C ALA A 477 3.51 -14.37 40.94
N SER A 478 4.10 -13.30 41.51
CA SER A 478 3.82 -12.87 42.88
C SER A 478 2.38 -12.39 43.09
N GLY A 479 1.64 -12.07 42.02
CA GLY A 479 0.25 -11.60 42.06
C GLY A 479 0.04 -10.26 42.77
N GLU A 480 1.10 -9.59 43.24
CA GLU A 480 0.96 -8.34 43.95
C GLU A 480 0.52 -7.22 43.00
N LYS A 481 -0.45 -6.43 43.47
CA LYS A 481 -1.03 -5.30 42.72
C LYS A 481 0.01 -4.27 42.27
N LYS A 482 1.19 -4.23 42.90
CA LYS A 482 2.28 -3.28 42.62
C LYS A 482 3.11 -3.63 41.38
N TRP A 483 3.14 -4.91 41.00
CA TRP A 483 3.89 -5.42 39.82
C TRP A 483 2.99 -5.70 38.61
N THR A 484 1.69 -5.86 38.87
CA THR A 484 0.68 -6.18 37.86
C THR A 484 -0.17 -4.98 37.44
N SER A 485 0.19 -3.76 37.89
CA SER A 485 -0.51 -2.56 37.43
C SER A 485 0.40 -1.37 37.11
N VAL A 486 0.01 -0.67 36.05
CA VAL A 486 0.58 0.59 35.61
C VAL A 486 -0.37 1.71 36.02
N ARG A 487 0.14 2.79 36.64
CA ARG A 487 -0.70 3.90 37.12
C ARG A 487 -0.57 5.10 36.21
N LEU A 488 -1.67 5.51 35.57
CA LEU A 488 -1.74 6.79 34.88
C LEU A 488 -2.14 7.87 35.88
N THR A 489 -1.31 8.90 36.01
CA THR A 489 -1.56 10.04 36.90
C THR A 489 -1.65 11.32 36.08
N THR A 490 -2.31 12.35 36.62
CA THR A 490 -2.35 13.67 35.98
C THR A 490 -0.95 14.26 35.82
N ALA A 491 -0.04 13.99 36.75
CA ALA A 491 1.35 14.45 36.69
C ALA A 491 2.09 13.95 35.44
N ASN A 492 1.81 12.73 34.98
CA ASN A 492 2.38 12.20 33.73
C ASN A 492 1.92 13.05 32.54
N PHE A 493 0.62 13.42 32.50
CA PHE A 493 0.07 14.26 31.44
C PHE A 493 0.53 15.73 31.54
N ASP A 494 0.69 16.26 32.76
CA ASP A 494 1.26 17.60 32.99
C ASP A 494 2.71 17.67 32.46
N ASN A 495 3.51 16.62 32.70
CA ASN A 495 4.88 16.53 32.17
C ASN A 495 4.88 16.47 30.64
N ILE A 496 4.08 15.57 30.04
CA ILE A 496 3.97 15.46 28.57
C ILE A 496 3.51 16.78 27.94
N ALA A 497 2.55 17.48 28.55
CA ALA A 497 2.09 18.78 28.09
C ALA A 497 3.16 19.88 28.20
N THR A 498 3.99 19.82 29.23
CA THR A 498 5.10 20.76 29.40
C THR A 498 6.16 20.52 28.32
N THR A 499 6.59 19.27 28.10
CA THR A 499 7.56 18.94 27.05
C THR A 499 7.05 19.25 25.64
N ALA A 500 5.76 19.01 25.37
CA ALA A 500 5.16 19.37 24.09
C ALA A 500 5.19 20.89 23.85
N ARG A 501 4.92 21.68 24.90
CA ARG A 501 4.96 23.14 24.83
C ARG A 501 6.36 23.68 24.60
N GLU A 502 7.37 23.15 25.28
CA GLU A 502 8.77 23.57 25.07
C GLU A 502 9.19 23.44 23.59
N PHE A 503 8.73 22.39 22.92
CA PHE A 503 8.95 22.20 21.49
C PHE A 503 8.16 23.17 20.62
N GLU A 504 6.88 23.42 20.93
CA GLU A 504 6.05 24.41 20.22
C GLU A 504 6.61 25.83 20.37
N ASP A 505 7.01 26.22 21.58
CA ASP A 505 7.64 27.51 21.88
C ASP A 505 8.97 27.66 21.11
N TYR A 506 9.78 26.59 21.04
CA TYR A 506 10.99 26.58 20.23
C TYR A 506 10.71 26.76 18.73
N LEU A 507 9.70 26.07 18.19
CA LEU A 507 9.29 26.23 16.80
C LEU A 507 8.79 27.65 16.52
N GLN A 508 7.94 28.20 17.39
CA GLN A 508 7.43 29.57 17.27
C GLN A 508 8.57 30.59 17.29
N ASN A 509 9.54 30.42 18.19
CA ASN A 509 10.71 31.30 18.28
C ASN A 509 11.62 31.20 17.04
N THR A 510 11.65 30.06 16.36
CA THR A 510 12.56 29.82 15.22
C THR A 510 11.91 30.15 13.87
N ARG A 511 10.63 29.83 13.69
CA ARG A 511 9.91 29.91 12.40
C ARG A 511 8.78 30.94 12.40
N GLY A 512 8.35 31.46 13.54
CA GLY A 512 7.06 32.14 13.70
C GLY A 512 5.91 31.13 13.86
N HIS A 513 4.66 31.60 13.98
CA HIS A 513 3.50 30.70 14.00
C HIS A 513 3.28 30.08 12.61
N ASP A 514 3.51 28.77 12.46
CA ASP A 514 3.20 28.03 11.22
C ASP A 514 1.73 28.20 10.79
N SER A 515 0.81 28.30 11.75
CA SER A 515 -0.60 28.62 11.53
C SER A 515 -0.80 30.03 10.98
N GLU A 516 -0.07 31.03 11.49
CA GLU A 516 -0.12 32.40 10.98
C GLU A 516 0.54 32.52 9.60
N ILE A 517 1.61 31.77 9.32
CA ILE A 517 2.23 31.72 7.99
C ILE A 517 1.27 31.10 6.98
N ALA A 518 0.62 29.99 7.34
CA ALA A 518 -0.40 29.36 6.49
C ALA A 518 -1.63 30.27 6.29
N LYS A 519 -2.05 31.00 7.33
CA LYS A 519 -3.12 32.01 7.27
C LYS A 519 -2.73 33.21 6.39
N ASN A 520 -1.53 33.76 6.58
CA ASN A 520 -1.00 34.89 5.81
C ASN A 520 -0.80 34.55 4.32
N LEU A 521 -0.46 33.31 4.00
CA LEU A 521 -0.35 32.81 2.63
C LEU A 521 -1.70 32.33 2.04
N SER A 522 -2.81 32.48 2.78
CA SER A 522 -4.15 31.96 2.39
C SER A 522 -4.16 30.48 2.03
N LEU A 523 -3.22 29.70 2.59
CA LEU A 523 -3.10 28.26 2.36
C LEU A 523 -4.13 27.46 3.18
N ARG A 524 -4.68 28.08 4.25
CA ARG A 524 -5.71 27.53 5.14
C ARG A 524 -6.72 28.62 5.52
N HIS A 525 -7.97 28.22 5.76
CA HIS A 525 -9.01 29.09 6.31
C HIS A 525 -9.34 28.58 7.72
N ASP A 526 -8.73 29.21 8.73
CA ASP A 526 -8.78 28.75 10.13
C ASP A 526 -9.75 29.59 10.99
N ASP A 527 -10.51 30.52 10.39
CA ASP A 527 -11.50 31.33 11.10
C ASP A 527 -12.84 30.57 11.19
N ASP A 528 -13.16 30.10 12.40
CA ASP A 528 -14.49 29.64 12.82
C ASP A 528 -15.43 30.85 13.06
N THR A 529 -15.43 31.86 12.18
CA THR A 529 -16.53 32.85 12.19
C THR A 529 -17.76 32.15 11.64
N GLU A 530 -18.76 31.96 12.49
CA GLU A 530 -20.11 31.50 12.12
C GLU A 530 -20.79 32.51 11.16
N ASP A 531 -20.32 32.58 9.92
CA ASP A 531 -21.05 33.16 8.80
C ASP A 531 -21.30 32.04 7.80
N ILE A 532 -22.17 31.11 8.19
CA ILE A 532 -22.99 30.41 7.20
C ILE A 532 -23.95 31.48 6.68
N PRO A 533 -23.89 31.91 5.41
CA PRO A 533 -24.94 32.76 4.89
C PRO A 533 -26.21 31.93 4.91
N ALA A 534 -27.12 32.26 5.82
CA ALA A 534 -28.49 31.83 5.71
C ALA A 534 -29.00 32.30 4.35
N SER A 535 -29.49 31.36 3.55
CA SER A 535 -30.03 31.52 2.20
C SER A 535 -29.00 31.79 1.08
N SER A 536 -28.99 30.84 0.16
CA SER A 536 -28.44 30.88 -1.18
C SER A 536 -28.82 32.17 -1.95
N PRO A 537 -27.85 32.91 -2.53
CA PRO A 537 -28.10 33.82 -3.63
C PRO A 537 -27.83 33.14 -4.98
N PHE A 538 -28.13 31.84 -5.12
CA PHE A 538 -28.11 31.14 -6.41
C PHE A 538 -29.49 31.18 -7.06
N ASN A 539 -29.92 32.36 -7.52
CA ASN A 539 -30.93 32.53 -8.58
C ASN A 539 -31.14 34.01 -8.91
N LYS A 540 -30.18 34.61 -9.63
CA LYS A 540 -30.39 35.74 -10.56
C LYS A 540 -29.04 36.21 -11.12
N MET A 541 -28.59 35.59 -12.20
CA MET A 541 -27.74 36.28 -13.17
C MET A 541 -27.83 35.56 -14.51
N GLN A 542 -28.99 35.76 -15.16
CA GLN A 542 -29.10 35.67 -16.61
C GLN A 542 -29.61 37.04 -17.07
N LYS A 543 -28.94 37.58 -18.10
CA LYS A 543 -29.08 38.92 -18.72
C LYS A 543 -28.27 40.03 -18.05
N ASP A 544 -27.09 40.31 -18.60
CA ASP A 544 -26.90 41.51 -19.44
C ASP A 544 -25.47 41.57 -19.98
N TYR A 545 -25.29 41.12 -21.23
CA TYR A 545 -24.15 41.51 -22.05
C TYR A 545 -24.52 42.79 -22.78
N LYS A 546 -23.95 43.93 -22.38
CA LYS A 546 -23.75 45.11 -23.24
C LYS A 546 -22.55 45.90 -22.70
N GLY A 547 -21.57 46.09 -23.59
CA GLY A 547 -20.19 46.39 -23.22
C GLY A 547 -19.88 47.85 -22.89
N GLN A 548 -18.61 48.06 -22.56
CA GLN A 548 -17.92 49.34 -22.71
C GLN A 548 -16.40 49.10 -22.81
N SER A 549 -15.78 49.88 -23.69
CA SER A 549 -14.40 49.79 -24.18
C SER A 549 -13.38 50.52 -23.29
N ARG A 550 -12.09 50.24 -23.59
CA ARG A 550 -10.85 51.01 -23.29
C ARG A 550 -10.34 50.93 -21.84
N SER A 551 -9.05 50.88 -21.52
CA SER A 551 -7.80 51.18 -22.23
C SER A 551 -6.60 50.52 -21.53
N TYR A 552 -5.61 50.03 -22.28
CA TYR A 552 -4.31 49.59 -21.75
C TYR A 552 -3.41 50.81 -21.49
N LEU A 553 -2.81 50.88 -20.30
CA LEU A 553 -1.72 51.80 -19.95
C LEU A 553 -0.52 50.98 -19.48
N THR A 554 0.56 51.04 -20.26
CA THR A 554 1.92 50.62 -19.90
C THR A 554 2.63 51.73 -19.13
N PRO A 555 3.41 51.42 -18.07
CA PRO A 555 4.40 52.36 -17.54
C PRO A 555 5.83 52.08 -18.06
N ARG A 556 6.48 53.19 -18.40
CA ARG A 556 7.84 53.37 -18.92
C ARG A 556 8.94 53.17 -17.87
N HIS A 557 10.11 52.80 -18.39
CA HIS A 557 11.45 52.97 -17.81
C HIS A 557 11.78 54.43 -17.42
N SER A 558 12.52 54.60 -16.31
CA SER A 558 13.44 55.73 -16.10
C SER A 558 14.67 55.29 -15.32
N SER A 559 15.84 55.70 -15.81
CA SER A 559 17.20 55.40 -15.33
C SER A 559 17.89 56.63 -14.72
N HIS A 560 18.74 56.41 -13.70
CA HIS A 560 19.94 57.16 -13.23
C HIS A 560 20.01 57.16 -11.69
N GLU A 561 21.14 57.05 -10.97
CA GLU A 561 22.56 56.79 -11.28
C GLU A 561 23.30 56.40 -9.96
N ARG A 562 24.34 55.56 -10.12
CA ARG A 562 25.63 55.35 -9.39
C ARG A 562 25.78 55.58 -7.86
N GLY A 563 26.40 54.56 -7.22
CA GLY A 563 27.11 54.65 -5.95
C GLY A 563 28.09 53.48 -5.72
N THR A 564 29.35 53.72 -6.06
CA THR A 564 30.67 53.09 -5.72
C THR A 564 30.83 51.78 -4.93
N SER A 565 31.75 50.96 -5.44
CA SER A 565 32.27 49.68 -4.93
C SER A 565 33.55 49.83 -4.07
N ARG A 566 33.78 48.89 -3.13
CA ARG A 566 35.12 48.49 -2.62
C ARG A 566 35.16 46.97 -2.34
N PRO A 567 36.25 46.24 -2.72
CA PRO A 567 36.33 44.78 -2.65
C PRO A 567 37.22 44.25 -1.52
N SER A 568 37.18 42.93 -1.26
CA SER A 568 38.13 42.19 -0.40
C SER A 568 38.26 40.72 -0.86
N PRO A 569 39.39 40.05 -0.56
CA PRO A 569 40.21 39.41 -1.61
C PRO A 569 40.24 37.87 -1.57
N GLY A 570 40.69 37.30 -2.69
CA GLY A 570 41.00 35.88 -2.85
C GLY A 570 42.37 35.47 -2.28
N TYR A 571 42.52 34.16 -2.07
CA TYR A 571 43.80 33.51 -1.79
C TYR A 571 43.99 32.34 -2.76
N GLY A 572 45.17 32.28 -3.36
CA GLY A 572 45.64 31.18 -4.17
C GLY A 572 47.08 30.80 -3.81
N SER A 573 47.33 29.50 -3.94
CA SER A 573 48.61 28.80 -4.14
C SER A 573 49.49 28.47 -2.93
N GLY A 574 49.94 27.22 -2.90
CA GLY A 574 50.99 26.69 -2.03
C GLY A 574 51.20 25.18 -2.24
N ARG A 575 52.03 24.81 -3.23
CA ARG A 575 52.55 23.45 -3.45
C ARG A 575 53.47 23.04 -2.30
N LEU A 576 53.44 21.77 -1.90
CA LEU A 576 54.61 21.02 -1.40
C LEU A 576 54.55 19.57 -1.90
N ARG A 577 55.72 19.05 -2.28
CA ARG A 577 55.96 17.78 -2.96
C ARG A 577 57.15 17.10 -2.26
N VAL A 578 56.96 15.90 -1.71
CA VAL A 578 57.97 14.88 -1.33
C VAL A 578 57.18 13.56 -1.25
N GLY A 579 57.55 12.39 -1.77
CA GLY A 579 58.76 11.90 -2.43
C GLY A 579 58.95 10.41 -2.04
N GLY A 580 58.93 9.51 -3.05
CA GLY A 580 59.47 8.13 -3.01
C GLY A 580 58.64 7.06 -2.30
N GLN A 581 58.67 5.78 -2.64
CA GLN A 581 59.37 5.04 -3.70
C GLN A 581 58.91 3.56 -3.63
N ARG A 582 59.07 2.84 -4.75
CA ARG A 582 59.05 1.37 -5.01
C ARG A 582 57.88 0.92 -5.91
N GLU A 583 58.09 0.71 -7.22
CA GLU A 583 58.84 -0.40 -7.89
C GLU A 583 58.27 -1.79 -7.49
N SER A 584 57.90 -2.69 -8.40
CA SER A 584 58.29 -2.83 -9.81
C SER A 584 57.50 -3.96 -10.51
N THR A 585 57.42 -3.85 -11.85
CA THR A 585 57.60 -4.90 -12.89
C THR A 585 56.60 -6.07 -12.98
N MET A 586 56.16 -6.54 -14.16
CA MET A 586 56.65 -6.46 -15.55
C MET A 586 55.45 -6.83 -16.46
N GLU A 587 55.17 -6.09 -17.55
CA GLU A 587 55.55 -6.38 -18.95
C GLU A 587 55.07 -7.75 -19.46
N SER A 588 54.45 -7.91 -20.62
CA SER A 588 54.63 -7.29 -21.94
C SER A 588 53.40 -7.73 -22.81
N SER A 589 53.11 -7.29 -24.03
CA SER A 589 53.91 -6.64 -25.07
C SER A 589 53.00 -6.17 -26.21
N ARG A 590 53.39 -5.03 -26.81
CA ARG A 590 53.42 -4.73 -28.27
C ARG A 590 52.08 -4.64 -29.05
N GLN A 591 51.89 -3.72 -29.99
CA GLN A 591 52.59 -2.52 -30.46
C GLN A 591 51.69 -1.90 -31.55
N ARG A 592 51.57 -0.55 -31.56
CA ARG A 592 51.68 0.37 -32.73
C ARG A 592 50.80 0.13 -33.97
N ARG A 593 50.23 1.11 -34.66
CA ARG A 593 50.22 2.59 -34.64
C ARG A 593 49.30 3.01 -35.80
N ASN A 594 48.84 4.26 -35.77
CA ASN A 594 48.42 5.08 -36.93
C ASN A 594 47.14 4.64 -37.66
N GLN A 595 46.40 5.49 -38.34
CA GLN A 595 46.10 6.93 -38.36
C GLN A 595 45.12 7.04 -39.55
N GLU A 596 44.34 8.12 -39.58
CA GLU A 596 43.73 8.68 -40.78
C GLU A 596 42.43 8.08 -41.32
N ILE A 597 41.50 9.03 -41.38
CA ILE A 597 40.21 9.14 -42.04
C ILE A 597 40.50 9.69 -43.43
N THR A 598 39.90 9.10 -44.48
CA THR A 598 39.14 9.76 -45.58
C THR A 598 38.95 8.79 -46.77
N ASP A 599 37.87 9.05 -47.52
CA ASP A 599 37.63 8.71 -48.94
C ASP A 599 37.24 7.25 -49.27
N GLU A 600 36.28 6.95 -50.16
CA GLU A 600 35.20 7.67 -50.85
C GLU A 600 34.46 6.59 -51.70
N GLN A 601 33.29 6.95 -52.26
CA GLN A 601 32.64 6.37 -53.47
C GLN A 601 31.87 5.04 -53.35
N ASP A 602 30.72 4.85 -54.00
CA ASP A 602 29.74 5.75 -54.63
C ASP A 602 28.54 4.90 -55.11
N SER A 603 27.51 5.60 -55.58
CA SER A 603 26.47 5.23 -56.56
C SER A 603 25.05 4.89 -56.06
N ASN A 604 24.19 5.90 -56.26
CA ASN A 604 22.96 5.93 -57.09
C ASN A 604 21.78 5.04 -56.66
N GLU A 605 20.51 5.43 -56.76
CA GLU A 605 19.73 6.45 -57.49
C GLU A 605 18.35 6.48 -56.75
N GLU A 606 17.83 7.64 -56.32
CA GLU A 606 16.82 8.49 -56.99
C GLU A 606 15.34 8.07 -56.82
N ASP A 607 14.53 9.10 -56.56
CA ASP A 607 13.08 9.34 -56.76
C ASP A 607 12.09 8.92 -55.66
N GLU A 608 11.58 9.86 -54.83
CA GLU A 608 10.56 10.93 -55.06
C GLU A 608 9.12 10.40 -54.80
N GLU A 609 8.50 10.78 -53.68
CA GLU A 609 7.61 11.96 -53.49
C GLU A 609 6.26 11.81 -54.23
N ASP A 610 5.15 11.74 -53.48
CA ASP A 610 4.25 12.90 -53.35
C ASP A 610 2.96 12.60 -52.58
N GLU A 611 2.62 13.58 -51.75
CA GLU A 611 1.31 13.83 -51.15
C GLU A 611 0.27 14.22 -52.22
N ALA A 612 -1.02 14.07 -51.90
CA ALA A 612 -2.04 15.14 -51.97
C ALA A 612 -3.45 14.58 -52.22
N ASP A 613 -4.27 14.70 -51.16
CA ASP A 613 -5.49 15.52 -51.13
C ASP A 613 -6.72 15.23 -52.02
N ILE A 614 -7.87 15.53 -51.40
CA ILE A 614 -9.04 16.23 -51.98
C ILE A 614 -10.23 15.38 -52.51
N ILE A 615 -11.28 15.39 -51.66
CA ILE A 615 -12.65 15.92 -51.93
C ILE A 615 -13.79 14.99 -52.43
N ASP A 616 -14.91 15.19 -51.72
CA ASP A 616 -16.34 15.10 -52.06
C ASP A 616 -17.10 13.77 -52.22
N ASP A 617 -17.97 13.56 -51.21
CA ASP A 617 -19.42 13.77 -51.31
C ASP A 617 -20.30 12.63 -51.86
N ILE A 618 -21.55 12.64 -51.36
CA ILE A 618 -22.77 12.03 -51.95
C ILE A 618 -23.12 10.57 -51.55
N SER A 619 -24.08 10.54 -50.59
CA SER A 619 -25.39 9.84 -50.61
C SER A 619 -25.56 8.32 -50.59
N SER A 620 -26.76 7.98 -50.08
CA SER A 620 -27.62 6.80 -50.34
C SER A 620 -27.10 5.48 -49.76
N ASP A 621 -27.71 4.95 -48.71
CA ASP A 621 -29.02 4.26 -48.63
C ASP A 621 -28.79 2.74 -48.59
N GLU A 622 -29.49 2.10 -47.66
CA GLU A 622 -30.02 0.72 -47.71
C GLU A 622 -29.02 -0.45 -47.91
N ASP A 623 -28.68 -1.16 -46.83
CA ASP A 623 -29.39 -2.38 -46.38
C ASP A 623 -28.88 -2.86 -45.00
#